data_AF-A0A967WLJ0-F1
#
_entry.id   AF-A0A967WLJ0-F1
#
_cell.length_a   1.000
_cell.length_b   1.000
_cell.length_c   1.000
_cell.angle_alpha   90.00
_cell.angle_beta   90.00
_cell.angle_gamma   90.00
#
_symmetry.space_group_name_H-M   'P 1'
#
loop_
_entity.id
_entity.type
_entity.pdbx_description
1 polymer ?
#
loop_
_entity_poly.entity_id
_entity_poly.type
_entity_poly.pdbx_seq_one_letter_code
_entity_poly.pdbx_strand_id
1 'polypeptide(L)'
;MAADTAGALRLTYPANIKLFRFPCTGKVDVEYILKAFEEGADGVYIVACPIGNCHHVHGNVRATKRLAYAQELLEGIGLEGDRLGIFYMSGSQAHAFANAAEQMTERIRKLGPSPLRK
;
A
#
# COMPACT_ATOMS: atom_id res chain seq x y z
N MET A 1 -5.26 3.88 -13.68
CA MET A 1 -4.35 3.75 -12.50
C MET A 1 -3.10 2.98 -12.94
N ALA A 2 -1.95 3.10 -12.28
CA ALA A 2 -0.72 2.38 -12.66
C ALA A 2 -0.94 0.85 -12.78
N ALA A 3 -1.77 0.30 -11.89
CA ALA A 3 -2.21 -1.10 -11.93
C ALA A 3 -2.96 -1.47 -13.22
N ASP A 4 -3.82 -0.59 -13.73
CA ASP A 4 -4.55 -0.84 -14.98
C ASP A 4 -3.61 -0.84 -16.19
N THR A 5 -2.65 0.08 -16.20
CA THR A 5 -1.61 0.13 -17.24
C THR A 5 -0.71 -1.11 -17.19
N ALA A 6 -0.37 -1.61 -16.00
CA ALA A 6 0.34 -2.88 -15.84
C ALA A 6 -0.45 -4.06 -16.41
N GLY A 7 -1.77 -4.10 -16.17
CA GLY A 7 -2.66 -5.09 -16.78
C GLY A 7 -2.72 -4.99 -18.30
N ALA A 8 -2.83 -3.79 -18.86
CA ALA A 8 -2.85 -3.56 -20.31
C ALA A 8 -1.55 -4.01 -20.99
N LEU A 9 -0.41 -3.81 -20.32
CA LEU A 9 0.91 -4.25 -20.78
C LEU A 9 1.21 -5.73 -20.47
N ARG A 10 0.27 -6.45 -19.82
CA ARG A 10 0.43 -7.86 -19.40
C ARG A 10 1.68 -8.08 -18.52
N LEU A 11 2.00 -7.09 -17.68
CA LEU A 11 3.09 -7.24 -16.72
C LEU A 11 2.69 -8.24 -15.64
N THR A 12 3.61 -9.14 -15.31
CA THR A 12 3.46 -10.08 -14.21
C THR A 12 3.93 -9.44 -12.90
N TYR A 13 3.21 -9.74 -11.82
CA TYR A 13 3.59 -9.39 -10.46
C TYR A 13 2.99 -10.45 -9.51
N PRO A 14 3.41 -10.52 -8.24
CA PRO A 14 2.96 -11.55 -7.32
C PRO A 14 1.42 -11.64 -7.18
N ALA A 15 0.88 -12.86 -7.28
CA ALA A 15 -0.57 -13.12 -7.30
C ALA A 15 -1.25 -13.04 -5.92
N ASN A 16 -0.49 -12.84 -4.85
CA ASN A 16 -0.96 -12.71 -3.47
C ASN A 16 -1.48 -11.30 -3.13
N ILE A 17 -1.60 -10.41 -4.12
CA ILE A 17 -2.01 -9.02 -3.93
C ILE A 17 -3.49 -8.85 -4.24
N LYS A 18 -4.23 -8.24 -3.31
CA LYS A 18 -5.63 -7.84 -3.49
C LYS A 18 -5.73 -6.32 -3.60
N LEU A 19 -6.35 -5.83 -4.68
CA LEU A 19 -6.45 -4.40 -4.96
C LEU A 19 -7.79 -3.82 -4.49
N PHE A 20 -7.70 -2.74 -3.71
CA PHE A 20 -8.86 -1.94 -3.31
C PHE A 20 -8.75 -0.55 -3.95
N ARG A 21 -9.76 -0.18 -4.74
CA ARG A 21 -9.77 1.10 -5.46
C ARG A 21 -10.47 2.18 -4.64
N PHE A 22 -9.79 3.30 -4.49
CA PHE A 22 -10.33 4.54 -3.94
C PHE A 22 -10.26 5.66 -5.00
N PRO A 23 -11.14 6.67 -4.95
CA PRO A 23 -11.08 7.81 -5.87
C PRO A 23 -9.79 8.64 -5.65
N CYS A 24 -9.24 8.65 -4.44
CA CYS A 24 -7.98 9.28 -4.10
C CYS A 24 -7.39 8.62 -2.86
N THR A 25 -6.06 8.61 -2.74
CA THR A 25 -5.38 8.20 -1.50
C THR A 25 -5.74 9.09 -0.31
N GLY A 26 -6.22 10.31 -0.55
CA GLY A 26 -6.74 11.17 0.50
C GLY A 26 -7.98 10.62 1.21
N LYS A 27 -8.69 9.64 0.62
CA LYS A 27 -9.80 8.92 1.26
C LYS A 27 -9.34 7.76 2.14
N VAL A 28 -8.10 7.29 1.97
CA VAL A 28 -7.53 6.24 2.82
C VAL A 28 -7.41 6.80 4.23
N ASP A 29 -7.99 6.07 5.16
CA ASP A 29 -8.03 6.34 6.58
C ASP A 29 -7.36 5.19 7.32
N VAL A 30 -6.91 5.46 8.54
CA VAL A 30 -6.24 4.50 9.41
C VAL A 30 -7.15 3.32 9.70
N GLU A 31 -8.46 3.55 9.87
CA GLU A 31 -9.44 2.47 10.09
C GLU A 31 -9.42 1.42 8.96
N TYR A 32 -9.30 1.84 7.69
CA TYR A 32 -9.22 0.88 6.57
C TYR A 32 -7.92 0.08 6.60
N ILE A 33 -6.81 0.71 7.02
CA ILE A 33 -5.50 0.06 7.13
C ILE A 33 -5.56 -0.99 8.24
N LEU A 34 -6.01 -0.61 9.43
CA LEU A 34 -6.12 -1.51 10.58
C LEU A 34 -7.11 -2.65 10.30
N LYS A 35 -8.23 -2.36 9.64
CA LYS A 35 -9.20 -3.38 9.24
C LYS A 35 -8.58 -4.42 8.30
N ALA A 36 -7.70 -4.04 7.39
CA ALA A 36 -7.02 -5.00 6.52
C ALA A 36 -6.13 -5.96 7.33
N PHE A 37 -5.42 -5.48 8.35
CA PHE A 37 -4.65 -6.34 9.26
C PHE A 37 -5.55 -7.24 10.12
N GLU A 38 -6.67 -6.72 10.62
CA GLU A 38 -7.67 -7.49 11.37
C GLU A 38 -8.26 -8.65 10.54
N GLU A 39 -8.45 -8.44 9.23
CA GLU A 39 -8.91 -9.46 8.28
C GLU A 39 -7.79 -10.43 7.83
N GLY A 40 -6.59 -10.33 8.43
CA GLY A 40 -5.50 -11.29 8.23
C GLY A 40 -4.52 -10.92 7.11
N ALA A 41 -4.43 -9.65 6.70
CA ALA A 41 -3.38 -9.22 5.77
C ALA A 41 -1.99 -9.31 6.43
N ASP A 42 -1.04 -9.97 5.77
CA ASP A 42 0.35 -10.02 6.22
C ASP A 42 1.11 -8.69 6.00
N GLY A 43 0.60 -7.87 5.07
CA GLY A 43 1.10 -6.54 4.75
C GLY A 43 0.13 -5.72 3.92
N VAL A 44 0.23 -4.40 4.02
CA VAL A 44 -0.64 -3.43 3.37
C VAL A 44 0.22 -2.35 2.72
N TYR A 45 -0.09 -1.94 1.49
CA TYR A 45 0.57 -0.79 0.88
C TYR A 45 -0.39 0.11 0.13
N ILE A 46 -0.07 1.40 0.11
CA ILE A 46 -0.83 2.44 -0.58
C ILE A 46 -0.11 2.82 -1.86
N VAL A 47 -0.83 2.93 -2.97
CA VAL A 47 -0.32 3.48 -4.23
C VAL A 47 -0.86 4.89 -4.41
N ALA A 48 0.03 5.88 -4.41
CA ALA A 48 -0.31 7.30 -4.44
C ALA A 48 0.27 8.01 -5.67
N CYS A 49 -0.37 9.10 -6.09
CA CYS A 49 0.21 10.00 -7.09
C CYS A 49 1.53 10.60 -6.55
N PRO A 50 2.50 10.96 -7.41
CA PRO A 50 3.73 11.63 -6.99
C PRO A 50 3.46 12.88 -6.16
N ILE A 51 4.28 13.12 -5.14
CA ILE A 51 4.21 14.35 -4.33
C ILE A 51 4.40 15.56 -5.26
N GLY A 52 3.57 16.58 -5.09
CA GLY A 52 3.51 17.75 -5.99
C GLY A 52 2.61 17.56 -7.23
N ASN A 53 2.18 16.34 -7.55
CA ASN A 53 1.29 16.04 -8.68
C ASN A 53 0.00 15.34 -8.23
N CYS A 54 -0.58 15.78 -7.11
CA CYS A 54 -1.84 15.25 -6.61
C CYS A 54 -3.02 15.90 -7.33
N HIS A 55 -3.89 15.12 -7.95
CA HIS A 55 -5.12 15.64 -8.57
C HIS A 55 -6.05 16.32 -7.54
N HIS A 56 -6.05 15.83 -6.30
CA HIS A 56 -6.83 16.39 -5.19
C HIS A 56 -5.96 17.25 -4.25
N VAL A 57 -4.99 17.98 -4.83
CA VAL A 57 -4.11 18.97 -4.18
C VAL A 57 -3.17 18.40 -3.12
N HIS A 58 -3.70 17.90 -2.01
CA HIS A 58 -2.94 17.41 -0.85
C HIS A 58 -3.36 16.01 -0.39
N GLY A 59 -4.16 15.29 -1.16
CA GLY A 59 -4.67 13.96 -0.79
C GLY A 59 -3.55 12.94 -0.51
N ASN A 60 -2.49 12.92 -1.32
CA ASN A 60 -1.34 12.03 -1.10
C ASN A 60 -0.52 12.45 0.13
N VAL A 61 -0.30 13.74 0.37
CA VAL A 61 0.41 14.25 1.56
C VAL A 61 -0.32 13.87 2.85
N ARG A 62 -1.66 13.96 2.86
CA ARG A 62 -2.49 13.50 3.99
C ARG A 62 -2.35 11.99 4.20
N ALA A 63 -2.33 11.21 3.13
CA ALA A 63 -2.13 9.76 3.21
C ALA A 63 -0.76 9.40 3.81
N THR A 64 0.31 10.13 3.46
CA THR A 64 1.64 9.93 4.06
C THR A 64 1.63 10.11 5.57
N LYS A 65 0.94 11.15 6.08
CA LYS A 65 0.83 11.40 7.51
C LYS A 65 0.03 10.30 8.22
N ARG A 66 -1.08 9.85 7.61
CA ARG A 66 -1.89 8.75 8.14
C ARG A 66 -1.15 7.42 8.14
N LEU A 67 -0.32 7.17 7.13
CA LEU A 67 0.55 6.00 7.06
C LEU A 67 1.50 5.99 8.27
N ALA A 68 2.23 7.09 8.50
CA ALA A 68 3.17 7.19 9.62
C ALA A 68 2.47 6.95 10.96
N TYR A 69 1.32 7.58 11.18
CA TYR A 69 0.54 7.36 12.39
C TYR A 69 0.04 5.91 12.53
N ALA A 70 -0.40 5.29 11.43
CA ALA A 70 -0.80 3.88 11.45
C ALA A 70 0.38 2.94 11.74
N GLN A 71 1.60 3.26 11.26
CA GLN A 71 2.81 2.49 11.61
C GLN A 71 3.10 2.56 13.11
N GLU A 72 3.01 3.74 13.72
CA GLU A 72 3.17 3.91 15.18
C GLU A 72 2.13 3.09 15.96
N LEU A 73 0.87 3.05 15.49
CA LEU A 73 -0.17 2.23 16.11
C LEU A 73 0.11 0.73 16.01
N LEU A 74 0.61 0.26 14.85
CA LEU A 74 1.01 -1.14 14.66
C LEU A 74 2.15 -1.52 15.60
N GLU A 75 3.18 -0.67 15.69
CA GLU A 75 4.31 -0.89 16.60
C GLU A 75 3.87 -0.91 18.06
N GLY A 76 2.93 -0.03 18.44
CA GLY A 76 2.35 0.02 19.77
C GLY A 76 1.60 -1.26 20.19
N ILE A 77 1.14 -2.07 19.23
CA ILE A 77 0.51 -3.38 19.48
C ILE A 77 1.43 -4.56 19.19
N GLY A 78 2.72 -4.31 18.95
CA GLY A 78 3.73 -5.36 18.72
C GLY A 78 3.77 -5.90 17.30
N LEU A 79 3.21 -5.18 16.32
CA LEU A 79 3.35 -5.49 14.89
C LEU A 79 4.40 -4.60 14.25
N GLU A 80 5.17 -5.17 13.32
CA GLU A 80 6.22 -4.45 12.63
C GLU A 80 5.62 -3.38 11.70
N GLY A 81 5.95 -2.11 11.91
CA GLY A 81 5.48 -0.99 11.07
C GLY A 81 5.88 -1.12 9.60
N ASP A 82 6.94 -1.89 9.31
CA ASP A 82 7.40 -2.23 7.96
C ASP A 82 6.38 -3.07 7.16
N ARG A 83 5.39 -3.68 7.83
CA ARG A 83 4.26 -4.35 7.15
C ARG A 83 3.33 -3.37 6.45
N LEU A 84 3.48 -2.08 6.68
CA LEU A 84 2.72 -1.01 6.06
C LEU A 84 3.64 -0.11 5.21
N GLY A 85 3.22 0.24 4.00
CA GLY A 85 4.04 1.07 3.10
C GLY A 85 3.25 1.97 2.16
N ILE A 86 3.96 2.89 1.51
CA ILE A 86 3.41 3.74 0.44
C ILE A 86 4.39 3.82 -0.72
N PHE A 87 3.84 3.71 -1.94
CA PHE A 87 4.60 3.87 -3.18
C PHE A 87 3.99 5.00 -4.00
N TYR A 88 4.84 5.91 -4.46
CA TYR A 88 4.43 7.05 -5.26
C TYR A 88 4.72 6.78 -6.74
N MET A 89 3.68 6.83 -7.56
CA MET A 89 3.80 6.60 -9.01
C MET A 89 2.68 7.28 -9.79
N SER A 90 2.96 7.66 -11.03
CA SER A 90 1.95 8.17 -11.96
C SER A 90 1.13 7.04 -12.58
N GLY A 91 0.00 7.39 -13.22
CA GLY A 91 -0.85 6.41 -13.90
C GLY A 91 -0.17 5.65 -15.05
N SER A 92 0.88 6.21 -15.66
CA SER A 92 1.61 5.60 -16.77
C SER A 92 2.77 4.69 -16.31
N GLN A 93 3.14 4.70 -15.04
CA GLN A 93 4.28 3.96 -14.50
C GLN A 93 3.93 2.50 -14.17
N ALA A 94 3.57 1.73 -15.18
CA ALA A 94 3.19 0.32 -15.06
C ALA A 94 4.28 -0.56 -14.42
N HIS A 95 5.53 -0.42 -14.88
CA HIS A 95 6.66 -1.17 -14.31
C HIS A 95 6.93 -0.80 -12.84
N ALA A 96 6.72 0.46 -12.45
CA ALA A 96 6.86 0.86 -11.06
C ALA A 96 5.82 0.18 -10.16
N PHE A 97 4.60 -0.04 -10.66
CA PHE A 97 3.58 -0.80 -9.94
C PHE A 97 3.98 -2.26 -9.74
N ALA A 98 4.44 -2.94 -10.80
CA ALA A 98 4.90 -4.33 -10.71
C ALA A 98 6.09 -4.48 -9.74
N ASN A 99 7.06 -3.56 -9.82
CA ASN A 99 8.21 -3.54 -8.91
C ASN A 99 7.79 -3.25 -7.46
N ALA A 100 6.84 -2.36 -7.22
CA ALA A 100 6.33 -2.09 -5.87
C ALA A 100 5.63 -3.32 -5.26
N ALA A 101 4.86 -4.04 -6.08
CA ALA A 101 4.24 -5.29 -5.71
C ALA A 101 5.27 -6.36 -5.31
N GLU A 102 6.34 -6.53 -6.07
CA GLU A 102 7.46 -7.42 -5.74
C GLU A 102 8.18 -6.98 -4.47
N GLN A 103 8.56 -5.70 -4.36
CA GLN A 103 9.26 -5.15 -3.19
C GLN A 103 8.46 -5.36 -1.91
N MET A 104 7.15 -5.12 -1.94
CA MET A 104 6.30 -5.35 -0.78
C MET A 104 6.21 -6.84 -0.45
N THR A 105 6.05 -7.69 -1.46
CA THR A 105 5.96 -9.15 -1.26
C THR A 105 7.24 -9.70 -0.63
N GLU A 106 8.41 -9.30 -1.10
CA GLU A 106 9.69 -9.71 -0.51
C GLU A 106 9.90 -9.16 0.89
N ARG A 107 9.47 -7.92 1.16
CA ARG A 107 9.51 -7.34 2.51
C ARG A 107 8.70 -8.20 3.49
N ILE A 108 7.46 -8.52 3.13
CA ILE A 108 6.59 -9.35 3.97
C ILE A 108 7.13 -10.77 4.12
N ARG A 109 7.69 -11.36 3.05
CA ARG A 109 8.31 -12.69 3.14
C ARG A 109 9.47 -12.74 4.15
N LYS A 110 10.27 -11.66 4.24
CA LYS A 110 11.36 -11.55 5.22
C LYS A 110 10.88 -11.39 6.66
N LEU A 111 9.77 -10.67 6.86
CA LEU A 111 9.13 -10.51 8.17
C LEU A 111 8.38 -11.77 8.62
N GLY A 112 8.04 -12.66 7.68
CA GLY A 112 7.27 -13.86 7.97
C GLY A 112 5.76 -13.57 8.16
N PRO A 113 4.99 -14.63 8.43
CA PRO A 113 3.53 -14.52 8.57
C PRO A 113 3.16 -13.59 9.73
N SER A 114 2.07 -12.84 9.57
CA SER A 114 1.54 -11.98 10.61
C SER A 114 1.07 -12.80 11.83
N PRO A 115 1.38 -12.35 13.06
CA PRO A 115 0.90 -13.00 14.28
C PRO A 115 -0.62 -12.83 14.48
N LEU A 116 -1.28 -11.96 13.71
CA LEU A 116 -2.73 -11.78 13.72
C LEU A 116 -3.50 -12.84 12.91
N ARG A 117 -2.82 -13.80 12.30
CA ARG A 117 -3.49 -14.91 11.58
C ARG A 117 -4.42 -15.65 12.54
N LYS A 118 -5.71 -15.72 12.16
CA LYS A 118 -6.68 -16.67 12.73
C LYS A 118 -6.37 -18.09 12.27
#